data_AF-A0A660NNG8-F1
#
_entry.id   AF-A0A660NNG8-F1
#
_cell.length_a   1.000
_cell.length_b   1.000
_cell.length_c   1.000
_cell.angle_alpha   90.00
_cell.angle_beta   90.00
_cell.angle_gamma   90.00
#
_symmetry.space_group_name_H-M   'P 1'
#
loop_
_entity.id
_entity.type
_entity.pdbx_description
1 polymer ?
#
loop_
_entity_poly.entity_id
_entity_poly.type
_entity_poly.pdbx_seq_one_letter_code
_entity_poly.pdbx_strand_id
1 'polypeptide(L)'
;MSDPEETVSSKPQFRAPKRLTLKGAGLLALLLAGCKAITPTPVDTHPSILFVHDNGESAASWQTTLWRFESNGWPASKLHTLDLPYPFARDDDTQPQAGRSSSADYMAY
;
A
#
# COMPACT_ATOMS: atom_id res chain seq x y z
N MET A 1 -65.21 12.40 -71.85
CA MET A 1 -64.12 12.92 -72.69
C MET A 1 -62.89 12.91 -71.79
N SER A 2 -62.23 11.76 -71.63
CA SER A 2 -61.10 11.29 -72.46
C SER A 2 -59.94 12.28 -72.30
N ASP A 3 -58.77 11.95 -71.79
CA ASP A 3 -58.00 10.69 -71.78
C ASP A 3 -56.93 10.72 -70.66
N PRO A 4 -56.23 9.61 -70.39
CA PRO A 4 -55.39 9.38 -69.21
C PRO A 4 -53.95 9.85 -69.40
N GLU A 5 -53.36 10.46 -68.36
CA GLU A 5 -51.92 10.71 -68.30
C GLU A 5 -51.20 9.49 -67.68
N GLU A 6 -50.74 8.66 -68.61
CA GLU A 6 -49.49 7.90 -68.63
C GLU A 6 -48.60 7.93 -67.36
N THR A 7 -48.54 6.77 -66.71
CA THR A 7 -47.57 6.46 -65.67
C THR A 7 -46.15 6.33 -66.23
N VAL A 8 -45.28 7.31 -65.97
CA VAL A 8 -43.82 7.13 -66.10
C VAL A 8 -43.24 6.70 -64.75
N SER A 9 -43.01 5.40 -64.64
CA SER A 9 -42.31 4.76 -63.52
C SER A 9 -40.81 5.03 -63.60
N SER A 10 -40.33 6.02 -62.85
CA SER A 10 -38.89 6.22 -62.63
C SER A 10 -38.47 5.46 -61.36
N LYS A 11 -37.69 4.39 -61.50
CA LYS A 11 -37.09 3.68 -60.37
C LYS A 11 -35.98 4.56 -59.77
N PRO A 12 -35.99 4.86 -58.46
CA PRO A 12 -34.91 5.58 -57.83
C PRO A 12 -33.66 4.69 -57.75
N GLN A 13 -32.58 5.10 -58.39
CA GLN A 13 -31.28 4.46 -58.23
C GLN A 13 -30.59 5.00 -56.98
N PHE A 14 -30.69 4.27 -55.87
CA PHE A 14 -29.94 4.60 -54.66
C PHE A 14 -28.51 4.06 -54.76
N ARG A 15 -27.55 4.98 -54.89
CA ARG A 15 -26.11 4.72 -54.90
C ARG A 15 -25.64 4.40 -53.48
N ALA A 16 -25.01 3.24 -53.28
CA ALA A 16 -24.47 2.83 -51.98
C ALA A 16 -23.41 3.83 -51.46
N PRO A 17 -23.39 4.17 -50.16
CA PRO A 17 -22.37 5.06 -49.61
C PRO A 17 -21.02 4.35 -49.52
N LYS A 18 -19.97 5.04 -49.95
CA LYS A 18 -18.58 4.60 -49.80
C LYS A 18 -18.20 4.66 -48.31
N ARG A 19 -17.80 3.53 -47.74
CA ARG A 19 -17.31 3.43 -46.35
C ARG A 19 -15.99 4.18 -46.25
N LEU A 20 -15.99 5.37 -45.65
CA LEU A 20 -14.79 6.11 -45.32
C LEU A 20 -14.22 5.55 -44.01
N THR A 21 -13.19 4.70 -44.11
CA THR A 21 -12.45 4.20 -42.97
C THR A 21 -11.50 5.29 -42.47
N LEU A 22 -11.85 5.94 -41.36
CA LEU A 22 -11.02 6.95 -40.71
C LEU A 22 -9.85 6.27 -39.95
N LYS A 23 -8.77 5.94 -40.67
CA LYS A 23 -7.49 5.57 -40.06
C LYS A 23 -6.71 6.85 -39.76
N GLY A 24 -6.77 7.35 -38.53
CA GLY A 24 -5.97 8.52 -38.17
C GLY A 24 -6.30 9.18 -36.84
N ALA A 25 -6.31 8.43 -35.74
CA ALA A 25 -6.46 9.01 -34.39
C ALA A 25 -5.49 8.38 -33.37
N GLY A 26 -4.38 7.78 -33.83
CA GLY A 26 -3.46 7.04 -32.95
C GLY A 26 -2.25 7.82 -32.44
N LEU A 27 -1.78 8.86 -33.15
CA LEU A 27 -0.46 9.45 -32.87
C LEU A 27 -0.43 10.53 -31.77
N LEU A 28 -1.57 11.09 -31.34
CA LEU A 28 -1.56 12.16 -30.33
C LEU A 28 -1.60 11.65 -28.88
N ALA A 29 -1.92 10.37 -28.66
CA ALA A 29 -2.03 9.78 -27.32
C ALA A 29 -0.67 9.39 -26.69
N LEU A 30 0.43 9.37 -27.46
CA LEU A 30 1.74 8.94 -26.96
C LEU A 30 2.57 10.05 -26.28
N LEU A 31 2.21 11.33 -26.41
CA LEU A 31 3.02 12.45 -25.91
C LEU A 31 2.74 12.84 -24.44
N LEU A 32 1.73 12.26 -23.78
CA LEU A 32 1.39 12.59 -22.38
C LEU A 32 1.90 11.57 -21.34
N ALA A 33 2.64 10.53 -21.74
CA ALA A 33 3.10 9.48 -20.82
C ALA A 33 4.37 9.84 -20.00
N GLY A 34 4.90 11.06 -20.12
CA GLY A 34 6.22 11.44 -19.61
C GLY A 34 6.28 12.05 -18.20
N CYS A 35 5.17 12.51 -17.61
CA CYS A 35 5.20 13.13 -16.30
C CYS A 35 5.09 12.07 -15.19
N LYS A 36 6.21 11.44 -14.83
CA LYS A 36 6.35 10.84 -13.49
C LYS A 36 6.41 12.02 -12.51
N ALA A 37 5.27 12.37 -11.92
CA ALA A 37 5.26 13.30 -10.80
C ALA A 37 6.19 12.73 -9.73
N ILE A 38 7.26 13.47 -9.41
CA ILE A 38 8.08 13.20 -8.23
C ILE A 38 7.18 13.58 -7.06
N THR A 39 6.32 12.65 -6.65
CA THR A 39 5.56 12.81 -5.42
C THR A 39 6.57 12.72 -4.29
N PRO A 40 6.73 13.78 -3.47
CA PRO A 40 7.58 13.68 -2.29
C PRO A 40 7.08 12.49 -1.46
N THR A 41 7.96 11.58 -1.10
CA THR A 41 7.65 10.53 -0.13
C THR A 41 7.14 11.22 1.13
N PRO A 42 5.92 10.92 1.60
CA PRO A 42 5.44 11.47 2.86
C PRO A 42 6.50 11.23 3.93
N VAL A 43 6.92 12.30 4.61
CA VAL A 43 7.84 12.18 5.73
C VAL A 43 7.08 11.42 6.81
N ASP A 44 7.60 10.26 7.19
CA ASP A 44 7.04 9.48 8.28
C ASP A 44 7.24 10.24 9.60
N THR A 45 6.14 10.71 10.17
CA THR A 45 6.11 11.48 11.41
C THR A 45 5.92 10.61 12.65
N HIS A 46 5.75 9.29 12.50
CA HIS A 46 5.57 8.43 13.65
C HIS A 46 6.84 8.40 14.51
N PRO A 47 6.71 8.55 15.85
CA PRO A 47 7.82 8.28 16.74
C PRO A 47 8.17 6.78 16.70
N SER A 48 9.45 6.47 16.89
CA SER A 48 9.86 5.09 17.13
C SER A 48 9.36 4.65 18.51
N ILE A 49 8.88 3.41 18.60
CA ILE A 49 8.37 2.79 19.83
C ILE A 49 9.24 1.58 20.13
N LEU A 50 9.74 1.51 21.36
CA LEU A 50 10.41 0.33 21.91
C LEU A 50 9.47 -0.37 22.89
N PHE A 51 9.09 -1.61 22.59
CA PHE A 51 8.32 -2.47 23.47
C PHE A 51 9.27 -3.32 24.31
N VAL A 52 9.10 -3.26 25.64
CA VAL A 52 9.89 -4.04 26.61
C VAL A 52 8.95 -5.06 27.23
N HIS A 53 9.36 -6.34 27.27
CA HIS A 53 8.56 -7.41 27.84
C HIS A 53 8.57 -7.39 29.37
N ASP A 54 7.64 -8.13 29.98
CA ASP A 54 7.56 -8.31 31.44
C ASP A 54 8.54 -9.39 31.94
N ASN A 55 8.66 -9.56 33.24
CA ASN A 55 9.49 -10.57 33.89
C ASN A 55 9.13 -11.99 33.45
N GLY A 56 10.09 -12.72 32.89
CA GLY A 56 9.93 -14.10 32.40
C GLY A 56 9.25 -14.22 31.04
N GLU A 57 8.80 -13.11 30.45
CA GLU A 57 8.26 -13.07 29.08
C GLU A 57 9.37 -12.84 28.05
N SER A 58 8.98 -12.83 26.77
CA SER A 58 9.87 -12.53 25.65
C SER A 58 9.29 -11.43 24.75
N ALA A 59 10.08 -10.94 23.80
CA ALA A 59 9.62 -10.02 22.76
C ALA A 59 8.39 -10.54 21.98
N ALA A 60 8.20 -11.86 21.87
CA ALA A 60 7.08 -12.47 21.17
C ALA A 60 5.71 -12.12 21.78
N SER A 61 5.66 -11.78 23.07
CA SER A 61 4.43 -11.34 23.76
C SER A 61 3.78 -10.12 23.06
N TRP A 62 4.57 -9.30 22.38
CA TRP A 62 4.10 -8.09 21.69
C TRP A 62 3.60 -8.33 20.26
N GLN A 63 3.69 -9.55 19.71
CA GLN A 63 3.40 -9.83 18.30
C GLN A 63 2.04 -9.29 17.85
N THR A 64 0.98 -9.56 18.62
CA THR A 64 -0.37 -9.10 18.26
C THR A 64 -0.53 -7.59 18.40
N THR A 65 0.24 -6.95 19.28
CA THR A 65 0.26 -5.49 19.44
C THR A 65 0.93 -4.85 18.23
N LEU A 66 2.07 -5.40 17.78
CA LEU A 66 2.74 -4.96 16.55
C LEU A 66 1.80 -4.99 15.35
N TRP A 67 1.07 -6.10 15.15
CA TRP A 67 0.10 -6.19 14.05
C TRP A 67 -1.02 -5.15 14.15
N ARG A 68 -1.45 -4.78 15.35
CA ARG A 68 -2.44 -3.71 15.53
C ARG A 68 -1.87 -2.35 15.12
N PHE A 69 -0.62 -2.06 15.47
CA PHE A 69 0.06 -0.83 15.02
C PHE A 69 0.21 -0.81 13.51
N GLU A 70 0.74 -1.89 12.91
CA GLU A 70 0.90 -2.02 11.46
C GLU A 70 -0.43 -1.89 10.71
N SER A 71 -1.50 -2.51 11.22
CA SER A 71 -2.85 -2.41 10.65
C SER A 71 -3.42 -0.98 10.71
N ASN A 72 -2.88 -0.13 11.59
CA ASN A 72 -3.25 1.28 11.72
C ASN A 72 -2.23 2.22 11.03
N GLY A 73 -1.40 1.69 10.14
CA GLY A 73 -0.51 2.49 9.29
C GLY A 73 0.84 2.84 9.91
N TRP A 74 1.18 2.27 11.07
CA TRP A 74 2.54 2.43 11.62
C TRP A 74 3.55 1.67 10.76
N PRO A 75 4.66 2.31 10.35
CA PRO A 75 5.71 1.60 9.62
C PRO A 75 6.43 0.60 10.54
N ALA A 76 6.66 -0.62 10.06
CA ALA A 76 7.36 -1.66 10.82
C ALA A 76 8.76 -1.22 11.28
N SER A 77 9.42 -0.34 10.50
CA SER A 77 10.72 0.26 10.86
C SER A 77 10.69 1.17 12.09
N LYS A 78 9.50 1.54 12.59
CA LYS A 78 9.29 2.35 13.80
C LYS A 78 8.94 1.51 15.03
N LEU A 79 8.72 0.21 14.87
CA LEU A 79 8.29 -0.68 15.94
C LEU A 79 9.44 -1.63 16.29
N HIS A 80 9.95 -1.52 17.50
CA HIS A 80 11.09 -2.32 17.97
C HIS A 80 10.70 -3.08 19.23
N THR A 81 11.13 -4.33 19.35
CA THR A 81 10.99 -5.11 20.58
C THR A 81 12.36 -5.39 21.15
N LEU A 82 12.50 -5.24 22.47
CA LEU A 82 13.68 -5.68 23.20
C LEU A 82 13.46 -7.12 23.66
N ASP A 83 14.41 -8.01 23.41
CA ASP A 83 14.42 -9.39 23.92
C ASP A 83 15.66 -9.58 24.79
N LEU A 84 15.47 -9.88 26.08
CA LEU A 84 16.55 -9.90 27.04
C LEU A 84 17.10 -11.33 27.24
N PRO A 85 18.43 -11.51 27.34
CA PRO A 85 19.03 -12.85 27.45
C PRO A 85 18.62 -13.63 28.70
N TYR A 86 18.40 -12.91 29.82
CA TYR A 86 17.93 -13.48 31.08
C TYR A 86 16.71 -12.69 31.54
N PRO A 87 15.49 -13.08 31.11
CA PRO A 87 14.27 -12.29 31.30
C PRO A 87 13.70 -12.37 32.72
N PHE A 88 14.29 -13.20 33.59
CA PHE A 88 13.92 -13.27 35.00
C PHE A 88 14.75 -12.29 35.84
N ALA A 89 14.04 -11.45 36.59
CA ALA A 89 14.62 -10.57 37.60
C ALA A 89 15.15 -11.37 38.78
N ARG A 90 16.23 -10.86 39.40
CA ARG A 90 16.74 -11.45 40.65
C ARG A 90 15.73 -11.32 41.78
N ASP A 91 15.76 -12.27 42.71
CA ASP A 91 14.90 -12.23 43.91
C ASP A 91 15.33 -11.08 44.85
N ASP A 92 16.63 -10.76 44.87
CA ASP A 92 17.21 -9.55 45.44
C ASP A 92 18.14 -8.92 44.40
N ASP A 93 17.80 -7.71 43.94
CA ASP A 93 18.52 -7.00 42.87
C ASP A 93 20.00 -6.71 43.23
N THR A 94 20.31 -6.67 44.53
CA THR A 94 21.66 -6.39 45.04
C THR A 94 22.55 -7.62 45.13
N GLN A 95 21.98 -8.82 45.02
CA GLN A 95 22.70 -10.08 45.16
C GLN A 95 22.90 -10.74 43.81
N PRO A 96 24.06 -11.38 43.54
CA PRO A 96 24.24 -12.13 42.31
C PRO A 96 23.36 -13.39 42.31
N GLN A 97 22.65 -13.63 41.21
CA GLN A 97 21.84 -14.82 41.00
C GLN A 97 22.01 -15.36 39.58
N ALA A 98 22.43 -16.61 39.46
CA ALA A 98 22.71 -17.24 38.17
C ALA A 98 21.45 -17.36 37.30
N GLY A 99 21.58 -17.06 36.01
CA GLY A 99 20.48 -17.12 35.04
C GLY A 99 19.43 -16.02 35.19
N ARG A 100 19.71 -14.98 35.99
CA ARG A 100 18.80 -13.85 36.27
C ARG A 100 19.51 -12.51 36.19
N SER A 101 18.77 -11.48 35.78
CA SER A 101 19.26 -10.12 35.55
C SER A 101 18.88 -9.16 36.68
N SER A 102 19.76 -8.22 36.98
CA SER A 102 19.43 -7.05 37.79
C SER A 102 18.93 -5.88 36.96
N SER A 103 18.42 -4.84 37.63
CA SER A 103 18.10 -3.55 37.00
C SER A 103 19.30 -2.91 36.31
N ALA A 104 20.51 -3.08 36.86
CA ALA A 104 21.74 -2.57 36.27
C ALA A 104 22.14 -3.35 35.01
N ASP A 105 21.97 -4.68 35.02
CA ASP A 105 22.18 -5.50 33.82
C ASP A 105 21.19 -5.11 32.71
N TYR A 106 19.94 -4.76 33.08
CA TYR A 106 18.92 -4.26 32.14
C TYR A 106 19.33 -2.96 31.44
N MET A 107 20.03 -2.05 32.13
CA MET A 107 20.47 -0.77 31.57
C MET A 107 21.72 -0.88 30.68
N ALA A 108 22.39 -2.03 30.70
CA ALA A 108 23.61 -2.25 29.93
C ALA A 108 23.35 -2.74 28.49
N TYR A 109 22.10 -3.06 28.14
CA TYR A 109 21.65 -3.48 26.80
C TYR A 109 21.05 -2.30 26.02
#